data_AF-A0A2A4JUL6-F1
#
_entry.id   AF-A0A2A4JUL6-F1
#
_cell.length_a   1.000
_cell.length_b   1.000
_cell.length_c   1.000
_cell.angle_alpha   90.00
_cell.angle_beta   90.00
_cell.angle_gamma   90.00
#
_symmetry.space_group_name_H-M   'P 1'
#
loop_
_entity.id
_entity.type
_entity.pdbx_description
1 polymer ?
#
loop_
_entity_poly.entity_id
_entity_poly.type
_entity_poly.pdbx_seq_one_letter_code
_entity_poly.pdbx_strand_id
1 'polypeptide(L)' 'MEAVFFPVRGHAEVRVELQMERWAARGGAVRLRCVHDVPAHLLDKVVFLRHGTKIFQYIRDRKPPYRNFTTPGAVLN' A
#
# COMPACT_ATOMS: atom_id res chain seq x y z
N MET A 1 -8.98 -0.89 -4.88
CA MET A 1 -7.92 -0.76 -3.87
C MET A 1 -7.07 0.42 -4.28
N GLU A 2 -6.49 1.12 -3.32
CA GLU A 2 -5.70 2.32 -3.57
C GLU A 2 -4.42 2.24 -2.75
N ALA A 3 -3.29 2.66 -3.31
CA ALA A 3 -2.04 2.84 -2.58
C ALA A 3 -1.84 4.33 -2.35
N VAL A 4 -1.69 4.75 -1.10
CA VAL A 4 -1.54 6.15 -0.72
C VAL A 4 -0.18 6.37 -0.08
N PHE A 5 0.51 7.39 -0.59
CA PHE A 5 1.75 7.92 -0.03
C PHE A 5 1.46 9.24 0.71
N PHE A 6 2.11 9.45 1.85
CA PHE A 6 2.05 10.72 2.58
C PHE A 6 3.42 11.42 2.52
N PRO A 7 3.60 12.45 1.67
CA PRO A 7 4.84 13.20 1.64
C PRO A 7 4.99 14.08 2.89
N VAL A 8 6.22 14.17 3.41
CA VAL A 8 6.63 15.24 4.32
C VAL A 8 6.66 16.54 3.50
N ARG A 9 5.99 17.60 3.97
CA ARG A 9 5.70 18.86 3.25
C ARG A 9 6.83 19.30 2.29
N GLY A 10 6.60 19.06 1.00
CA GLY A 10 7.44 19.48 -0.11
C GLY A 10 6.68 19.12 -1.39
N HIS A 11 6.33 20.14 -2.17
CA HIS A 11 5.45 20.03 -3.33
C HIS A 11 6.20 19.37 -4.50
N ALA A 12 6.30 18.04 -4.48
CA ALA A 12 6.69 17.25 -5.64
C ALA A 12 5.44 16.60 -6.23
N GLU A 13 5.24 16.74 -7.54
CA GLU A 13 4.30 15.90 -8.27
C GLU A 13 4.85 14.46 -8.18
N VAL A 14 4.14 13.60 -7.46
CA VAL A 14 4.56 12.22 -7.19
C VAL A 14 3.65 11.30 -8.00
N ARG A 15 4.26 10.43 -8.82
CA ARG A 15 3.51 9.38 -9.51
C ARG A 15 3.37 8.18 -8.59
N VAL A 16 2.13 7.78 -8.31
CA VAL A 16 1.81 6.56 -7.57
C VAL A 16 0.83 5.74 -8.39
N GLU A 17 1.16 4.47 -8.60
CA GLU A 17 0.33 3.51 -9.31
C GLU A 17 0.14 2.25 -8.49
N LEU A 18 -1.10 1.75 -8.49
CA LEU A 18 -1.40 0.42 -7.97
C LEU A 18 -1.42 -0.57 -9.13
N GLN A 19 -0.44 -1.48 -9.15
CA GLN A 19 -0.44 -2.63 -10.05
C GLN A 19 -0.98 -3.87 -9.34
N MET A 20 -1.91 -4.56 -9.99
CA MET A 20 -2.48 -5.82 -9.51
C MET A 20 -2.99 -6.65 -10.66
N GLU A 21 -3.15 -7.95 -10.44
CA GLU A 21 -3.83 -8.84 -11.38
C GLU A 21 -5.29 -8.42 -11.51
N ARG A 22 -5.81 -8.41 -12.75
CA ARG A 22 -7.19 -8.02 -13.04
C ARG A 22 -8.20 -8.99 -12.46
N TRP A 23 -7.83 -10.27 -12.33
CA TRP A 23 -8.69 -11.35 -11.88
C TRP A 23 -7.92 -12.31 -10.98
N ALA A 24 -8.63 -12.86 -10.00
CA ALA A 24 -8.14 -13.93 -9.15
C ALA A 24 -9.06 -15.14 -9.31
N ALA A 25 -8.49 -16.35 -9.28
CA ALA A 25 -9.32 -17.54 -9.09
C ALA A 25 -10.01 -17.48 -7.71
N ARG A 26 -11.20 -18.08 -7.59
CA ARG A 26 -11.89 -18.18 -6.30
C ARG A 26 -11.02 -18.96 -5.31
N GLY A 27 -10.68 -18.35 -4.17
CA GLY A 27 -9.74 -18.92 -3.20
C GLY A 27 -8.26 -18.77 -3.57
N GLY A 28 -7.96 -18.12 -4.69
CA GLY A 28 -6.60 -17.74 -5.07
C GLY A 28 -6.12 -16.50 -4.32
N ALA A 29 -4.90 -16.09 -4.64
CA ALA A 29 -4.28 -14.88 -4.12
C ALA A 29 -3.98 -13.91 -5.27
N VAL A 30 -3.93 -12.62 -4.95
CA VAL A 30 -3.43 -11.59 -5.87
C VAL A 30 -2.33 -10.78 -5.21
N ARG A 31 -1.38 -10.32 -6.01
CA ARG A 31 -0.31 -9.45 -5.52
C ARG A 31 -0.64 -7.99 -5.83
N LEU A 32 -0.67 -7.18 -4.76
CA LEU A 32 -0.79 -5.73 -4.87
C LEU A 32 0.61 -5.11 -4.84
N ARG A 33 0.94 -4.27 -5.84
CA ARG A 33 2.22 -3.58 -5.92
C ARG A 33 1.98 -2.07 -6.01
N CYS A 34 2.54 -1.33 -5.08
CA CYS A 34 2.63 0.13 -5.16
C CYS A 34 3.90 0.47 -5.95
N VAL A 35 3.74 1.04 -7.14
CA VAL A 35 4.84 1.57 -7.96
C VAL A 35 4.83 3.08 -7.78
N HIS A 36 5.98 3.64 -7.38
CA HIS A 36 6.12 5.08 -7.19
C HIS A 36 7.51 5.55 -7.61
N ASP A 37 7.63 6.84 -7.94
CA ASP A 37 8.89 7.51 -8.30
C ASP A 37 9.58 8.17 -7.09
N VAL A 38 8.99 8.09 -5.90
CA VAL A 38 9.59 8.64 -4.67
C VAL A 38 10.90 7.93 -4.32
N PRO A 39 12.02 8.65 -4.14
CA PRO A 39 13.26 8.08 -3.64
C PRO A 39 13.06 7.37 -2.29
N ALA A 40 13.74 6.23 -2.11
CA ALA A 40 13.57 5.39 -0.92
C ALA A 40 13.83 6.13 0.40
N HIS A 41 14.71 7.14 0.42
CA HIS A 41 15.02 7.98 1.58
C HIS A 41 13.98 9.08 1.86
N LEU A 42 13.03 9.33 0.96
CA LEU A 42 11.89 10.25 1.18
C LEU A 42 10.56 9.52 1.43
N LEU A 43 10.49 8.22 1.11
CA LEU A 43 9.36 7.35 1.43
C LEU A 43 9.13 7.10 2.94
N ASP A 44 8.35 7.94 3.62
CA ASP A 44 8.01 7.76 5.04
C ASP A 44 7.00 6.63 5.27
N LYS A 45 5.95 6.57 4.43
CA LYS A 45 4.79 5.72 4.71
C LYS A 45 4.05 5.29 3.46
N VAL A 46 3.69 4.01 3.39
CA VAL A 46 2.84 3.43 2.34
C VAL A 46 1.61 2.79 2.97
N VAL A 47 0.43 3.07 2.43
CA VAL A 47 -0.83 2.49 2.93
C VAL A 47 -1.63 1.92 1.77
N PHE A 48 -2.10 0.68 1.90
CA PHE A 48 -3.12 0.14 1.00
C PHE A 48 -4.50 0.32 1.64
N LEU A 49 -5.42 0.84 0.84
CA LEU A 49 -6.81 1.08 1.19
C LEU A 49 -7.72 0.20 0.32
N ARG A 50 -8.80 -0.28 0.93
CA ARG A 50 -9.95 -0.88 0.24
C ARG A 50 -11.19 -0.11 0.69
N HIS A 51 -11.85 0.58 -0.23
CA HIS A 51 -13.01 1.44 0.07
C HIS A 51 -12.75 2.39 1.26
N GLY A 52 -11.60 3.07 1.25
CA GLY A 52 -11.17 3.97 2.33
C GLY A 52 -10.69 3.30 3.63
N THR A 53 -10.83 1.98 3.78
CA THR A 53 -10.38 1.24 4.96
C THR A 53 -8.96 0.71 4.75
N LYS A 54 -8.09 0.89 5.74
CA LYS A 54 -6.71 0.39 5.70
C LYS A 54 -6.69 -1.13 5.75
N ILE A 55 -5.97 -1.74 4.82
CA ILE A 55 -5.74 -3.20 4.77
C ILE A 55 -4.28 -3.54 5.05
N PHE A 56 -3.35 -2.63 4.71
CA PHE A 56 -1.93 -2.74 4.97
C PHE A 56 -1.33 -1.35 5.23
N GLN A 57 -0.31 -1.30 6.07
CA GLN A 57 0.48 -0.11 6.31
C GLN A 57 1.95 -0.47 6.50
N TYR A 58 2.81 0.29 5.84
CA TYR A 58 4.25 0.36 6.09
C TYR A 58 4.60 1.77 6.55
N ILE A 59 5.39 1.88 7.61
CA ILE A 59 5.95 3.13 8.13
C ILE A 59 7.45 2.89 8.35
N ARG A 60 8.28 3.75 7.77
CA ARG A 60 9.73 3.71 7.97
C ARG A 60 10.05 3.96 9.45
N ASP A 61 11.12 3.34 9.94
CA ASP A 61 11.66 3.54 11.28
C ASP A 61 10.74 3.10 12.44
N ARG A 62 9.59 2.49 12.14
CA ARG A 62 8.73 1.84 13.14
C ARG A 62 9.17 0.38 13.37
N LYS A 63 8.98 -0.10 14.60
CA LYS A 63 9.11 -1.53 14.95
C LYS A 63 7.77 -2.07 15.52
N PRO A 64 7.09 -3.02 14.86
CA PRO A 64 7.36 -3.51 13.51
C PRO A 64 7.04 -2.45 12.42
N PRO A 65 7.75 -2.47 11.27
CA PRO A 65 7.58 -1.47 10.22
C PRO A 65 6.27 -1.64 9.45
N TYR A 66 5.71 -2.86 9.46
CA TYR A 66 4.44 -3.17 8.82
C TYR A 66 3.34 -3.47 9.84
N ARG A 67 2.10 -3.19 9.43
CA ARG A 67 0.89 -3.56 10.15
C ARG A 67 -0.18 -4.02 9.15
N ASN A 68 -0.67 -5.23 9.36
CA ASN A 68 -1.79 -5.79 8.61
C ASN A 68 -3.09 -5.49 9.35
N PHE A 69 -4.15 -5.24 8.60
CA PHE A 69 -5.49 -5.05 9.13
C PHE A 69 -6.41 -6.16 8.61
N THR A 70 -7.29 -6.66 9.48
CA THR A 70 -8.27 -7.68 9.11
C THR A 70 -9.27 -7.09 8.13
N THR A 71 -9.43 -7.76 6.98
CA THR A 71 -10.38 -7.35 5.95
C THR A 71 -11.42 -8.46 5.80
N PRO A 72 -12.72 -8.19 5.94
CA PRO A 72 -13.75 -9.20 5.73
C PRO A 72 -13.64 -9.83 4.34
N GLY A 73 -13.57 -11.17 4.29
CA GLY A 73 -13.51 -11.95 3.06
C GLY A 73 -12.14 -12.00 2.37
N ALA A 74 -11.07 -11.48 2.99
CA ALA A 74 -9.72 -11.56 2.45
C ALA A 74 -8.68 -11.76 3.56
N VAL A 75 -7.63 -12.52 3.26
CA VAL A 75 -6.48 -12.70 4.15
C VAL A 75 -5.27 -12.03 3.51
N LEU A 76 -4.57 -11.20 4.27
CA LEU A 76 -3.25 -10.70 3.88
C LEU A 76 -2.20 -11.70 4.34
N ASN A 77 -1.43 -12.24 3.39
CA ASN A 77 -0.28 -13.12 3.60
C ASN A 77 1.03 -12.38 3.31
#